data_AF-A0A7G7X9H2-F1
#
_entry.id   AF-A0A7G7X9H2-F1
#
_cell.length_a   1.000
_cell.length_b   1.000
_cell.length_c   1.000
_cell.angle_alpha   90.00
_cell.angle_beta   90.00
_cell.angle_gamma   90.00
#
_symmetry.space_group_name_H-M   'P 1'
#
loop_
_entity.id
_entity.type
_entity.pdbx_description
1 polymer ?
#
loop_
_entity_poly.entity_id
_entity_poly.type
_entity_poly.pdbx_seq_one_letter_code
_entity_poly.pdbx_strand_id
1 'polypeptide(L)'
;MKKIVPDPPTSYRDPQLKAANATLRVALARQPQDPALFQRNTQAKAVTPDSLFSVREGVSAEEALVHVALLLKCAEEVCDEITQQGSGIERGLIWSMVH
;
A
#
# COMPACT_ATOMS: atom_id res chain seq x y z
N MET A 1 -24.91 -23.62 24.00
CA MET A 1 -23.81 -22.74 24.44
C MET A 1 -23.37 -21.91 23.25
N LYS A 2 -23.70 -20.61 23.22
CA LYS A 2 -23.24 -19.72 22.15
C LYS A 2 -21.77 -19.41 22.43
N LYS A 3 -20.87 -19.71 21.49
CA LYS A 3 -19.44 -19.44 21.68
C LYS A 3 -19.24 -17.93 21.89
N ILE A 4 -18.56 -17.59 22.98
CA ILE A 4 -18.24 -16.22 23.42
C ILE A 4 -17.15 -15.58 22.54
N VAL A 5 -16.39 -16.42 21.84
CA VAL A 5 -15.27 -16.00 21.01
C VAL A 5 -15.67 -16.17 19.55
N PRO A 6 -15.78 -15.08 18.76
CA PRO A 6 -15.91 -15.17 17.32
C PRO A 6 -14.76 -16.00 16.75
N ASP A 7 -15.04 -16.90 15.83
CA ASP A 7 -13.98 -17.65 15.16
C ASP A 7 -12.95 -16.66 14.58
N PRO A 8 -11.64 -16.96 14.67
CA PRO A 8 -10.63 -16.10 14.07
C PRO A 8 -10.97 -15.89 12.60
N PRO A 9 -10.81 -14.66 12.06
CA PRO A 9 -11.16 -14.39 10.69
C PRO A 9 -10.44 -15.41 9.81
N THR A 10 -11.20 -16.23 9.08
CA THR A 10 -10.66 -17.08 8.02
C THR A 10 -9.88 -16.13 7.13
N SER A 11 -8.56 -16.29 7.14
CA SER A 11 -7.64 -15.48 6.36
C SER A 11 -8.13 -15.49 4.92
N TYR A 12 -8.79 -14.43 4.48
CA TYR A 12 -9.25 -14.23 3.12
C TYR A 12 -8.03 -13.88 2.27
N ARG A 13 -7.01 -14.74 2.32
CA ARG A 13 -5.81 -14.64 1.50
C ARG A 13 -6.17 -15.26 0.18
N ASP A 14 -6.67 -14.42 -0.71
CA ASP A 14 -6.80 -14.76 -2.12
C ASP A 14 -5.47 -15.38 -2.60
N PRO A 15 -5.46 -16.67 -2.99
CA PRO A 15 -4.26 -17.36 -3.45
C PRO A 15 -3.62 -16.64 -4.64
N GLN A 16 -4.42 -15.96 -5.48
CA GLN A 16 -3.93 -15.19 -6.62
C GLN A 16 -3.16 -13.97 -6.18
N LEU A 17 -3.72 -13.18 -5.24
CA LEU A 17 -3.03 -12.03 -4.65
C LEU A 17 -1.71 -12.45 -3.99
N LYS A 18 -1.71 -13.57 -3.26
CA LYS A 18 -0.49 -14.09 -2.62
C LYS A 18 0.59 -14.44 -3.65
N ALA A 19 0.22 -15.10 -4.75
CA ALA A 19 1.14 -15.44 -5.83
C ALA A 19 1.67 -14.18 -6.53
N ALA A 20 0.80 -13.20 -6.80
CA ALA A 20 1.19 -11.92 -7.39
C ALA A 20 2.20 -11.17 -6.50
N ASN A 21 1.93 -11.07 -5.20
CA ASN A 21 2.83 -10.42 -4.24
C ASN A 21 4.18 -11.14 -4.13
N ALA A 22 4.20 -12.47 -4.18
CA ALA A 22 5.45 -13.24 -4.19
C ALA A 22 6.30 -12.94 -5.43
N THR A 23 5.68 -12.89 -6.62
CA THR A 23 6.34 -12.51 -7.87
C THR A 23 6.91 -11.10 -7.80
N LEU A 24 6.13 -10.13 -7.31
CA LEU A 24 6.56 -8.74 -7.15
C LEU A 24 7.77 -8.64 -6.21
N ARG A 25 7.75 -9.33 -5.07
CA ARG A 25 8.89 -9.32 -4.12
C ARG A 25 10.17 -9.85 -4.75
N VAL A 26 10.10 -10.95 -5.52
CA VAL A 26 11.27 -11.51 -6.21
C VAL A 26 11.79 -10.54 -7.28
N ALA A 27 10.89 -9.91 -8.03
CA ALA A 27 11.27 -8.93 -9.06
C ALA A 27 11.96 -7.72 -8.42
N LEU A 28 11.38 -7.15 -7.36
CA LEU A 28 11.95 -6.01 -6.63
C LEU A 28 13.31 -6.34 -6.00
N ALA A 29 13.48 -7.53 -5.42
CA ALA A 29 14.73 -7.96 -4.82
C ALA A 29 15.86 -8.16 -5.84
N ARG A 30 15.52 -8.48 -7.09
CA ARG A 30 16.48 -8.65 -8.19
C ARG A 30 16.76 -7.35 -8.93
N GLN A 31 16.02 -6.29 -8.66
CA GLN A 31 16.16 -5.04 -9.38
C GLN A 31 17.45 -4.34 -8.93
N PRO A 32 18.37 -4.02 -9.84
CA PRO A 32 19.55 -3.23 -9.50
C PRO A 32 19.11 -1.90 -8.93
N GLN A 33 19.65 -1.51 -7.78
CA GLN A 33 19.44 -0.17 -7.28
C GLN A 33 20.20 0.81 -8.17
N ASP A 34 19.47 1.71 -8.81
CA ASP A 34 20.05 2.81 -9.59
C ASP A 34 20.28 3.99 -8.66
N PRO A 35 21.52 4.26 -8.19
CA PRO A 35 21.79 5.42 -7.35
C PRO A 35 21.51 6.75 -8.08
N ALA A 36 21.48 6.77 -9.41
CA ALA A 36 21.09 7.96 -10.17
C ALA A 36 19.58 8.26 -10.09
N LEU A 37 18.77 7.36 -9.52
CA LEU A 37 17.34 7.62 -9.27
C LEU A 37 17.15 8.90 -8.46
N PHE A 38 17.96 9.11 -7.42
CA PHE A 38 17.87 10.29 -6.56
C PHE A 38 18.31 11.59 -7.24
N GLN A 39 18.93 11.51 -8.43
CA GLN A 39 19.26 12.67 -9.26
C GLN A 39 18.11 13.06 -10.20
N ARG A 40 17.02 12.27 -10.26
CA ARG A 40 15.87 12.54 -11.12
C ARG A 40 14.86 13.42 -10.40
N ASN A 41 14.14 14.20 -11.20
CA ASN A 41 12.99 14.98 -10.74
C ASN A 41 11.70 14.42 -11.35
N THR A 42 10.59 14.58 -10.64
CA THR A 42 9.26 14.32 -11.16
C THR A 42 8.99 15.15 -12.41
N GLN A 43 8.30 14.56 -13.38
CA GLN A 43 7.85 15.25 -14.58
C GLN A 43 6.34 15.29 -14.62
N ALA A 44 5.79 16.44 -15.00
CA ALA A 44 4.37 16.56 -15.24
C ALA A 44 3.97 15.71 -16.44
N LYS A 45 2.79 15.10 -16.35
CA LYS A 45 2.14 14.41 -17.46
C LYS A 45 0.80 15.09 -17.73
N ALA A 46 0.40 15.15 -19.00
CA ALA A 46 -0.91 15.64 -19.38
C ALA A 46 -2.01 14.85 -18.66
N VAL A 47 -2.90 15.56 -17.99
CA VAL A 47 -4.05 14.99 -17.26
C VAL A 47 -5.17 14.74 -18.27
N THR A 48 -5.61 13.50 -18.35
CA THR A 48 -6.78 13.07 -19.14
C THR A 48 -7.99 12.84 -18.21
N PRO A 49 -9.22 12.72 -18.74
CA PRO A 49 -10.38 12.36 -17.93
C PRO A 49 -10.23 11.04 -17.14
N ASP A 50 -9.40 10.10 -17.64
CA ASP A 50 -9.11 8.83 -16.98
C ASP A 50 -7.94 8.89 -15.98
N SER A 51 -7.32 10.07 -15.82
CA SER A 51 -6.19 10.23 -14.90
C SER A 51 -6.67 10.28 -13.46
N LEU A 52 -6.19 9.35 -12.63
CA LEU A 52 -6.52 9.30 -11.20
C LEU A 52 -5.86 10.41 -10.38
N PHE A 53 -4.75 10.96 -10.86
CA PHE A 53 -3.98 12.00 -10.18
C PHE A 53 -3.15 12.82 -11.17
N SER A 54 -2.73 14.01 -10.76
CA SER A 54 -1.74 14.83 -11.46
C SER A 54 -0.39 14.77 -10.74
N VAL A 55 0.71 14.92 -11.49
CA VAL A 55 2.07 14.91 -10.93
C VAL A 55 2.63 16.34 -11.01
N ARG A 56 3.03 16.88 -9.86
CA ARG A 56 3.77 18.15 -9.80
C ARG A 56 5.20 17.90 -10.28
N GLU A 57 5.64 18.69 -11.26
CA GLU A 57 7.01 18.61 -11.78
C GLU A 57 8.05 19.24 -10.84
N GLY A 58 9.31 18.83 -11.01
CA GLY A 58 10.45 19.44 -10.34
C GLY A 58 10.67 19.02 -8.88
N VAL A 59 9.91 18.05 -8.37
CA VAL A 59 10.15 17.46 -7.04
C VAL A 59 11.24 16.40 -7.19
N SER A 60 12.25 16.42 -6.33
CA SER A 60 13.31 15.40 -6.38
C SER A 60 12.74 14.01 -6.10
N ALA A 61 13.34 12.97 -6.69
CA ALA A 61 12.91 11.60 -6.43
C ALA A 61 13.02 11.22 -4.94
N GLU A 62 14.04 11.73 -4.23
CA GLU A 62 14.18 11.55 -2.79
C GLU A 62 12.99 12.13 -2.03
N GLU A 63 12.70 13.41 -2.24
CA GLU A 63 11.60 14.11 -1.58
C GLU A 63 10.25 13.47 -1.89
N ALA A 64 10.00 13.12 -3.16
CA ALA A 64 8.80 12.39 -3.56
C ALA A 64 8.65 11.06 -2.83
N LEU A 65 9.74 10.28 -2.70
CA LEU A 65 9.74 9.02 -1.95
C LEU A 65 9.52 9.22 -0.45
N VAL A 66 10.07 10.29 0.14
CA VAL A 66 9.80 10.66 1.54
C VAL A 66 8.33 10.98 1.76
N HIS A 67 7.70 11.75 0.86
CA HIS A 67 6.27 12.03 0.94
C HIS A 67 5.42 10.76 0.81
N VAL A 68 5.77 9.86 -0.11
CA VAL A 68 5.08 8.58 -0.28
C VAL A 68 5.24 7.71 0.97
N ALA A 69 6.45 7.64 1.55
CA ALA A 69 6.69 6.89 2.78
C ALA A 69 5.85 7.42 3.95
N LEU A 70 5.73 8.75 4.08
CA LEU A 70 4.88 9.37 5.09
C LEU A 70 3.39 9.05 4.87
N LEU A 71 2.91 9.14 3.62
CA LEU A 71 1.53 8.79 3.28
C LEU A 71 1.21 7.33 3.59
N LEU A 72 2.11 6.40 3.25
CA LEU A 72 1.95 4.97 3.54
C LEU A 72 1.93 4.71 5.04
N LYS A 73 2.79 5.38 5.81
CA LYS A 73 2.78 5.30 7.27
C LYS A 73 1.48 5.83 7.87
N CYS A 74 1.01 6.99 7.41
CA CYS A 74 -0.29 7.52 7.85
C CYS A 74 -1.44 6.58 7.50
N ALA A 75 -1.41 5.94 6.32
CA ALA A 75 -2.43 4.96 5.93
C ALA A 75 -2.43 3.74 6.86
N GLU A 76 -1.26 3.22 7.23
CA GLU A 76 -1.11 2.14 8.22
C GLU A 76 -1.69 2.56 9.58
N GLU A 77 -1.26 3.69 10.13
CA GLU A 77 -1.72 4.19 11.44
C GLU A 77 -3.24 4.40 11.48
N VAL A 78 -3.81 5.01 10.42
CA VAL A 78 -5.26 5.21 10.30
C VAL A 78 -6.00 3.88 10.18
N CYS A 79 -5.46 2.93 9.42
CA CYS A 79 -6.08 1.61 9.31
C CYS A 79 -6.05 0.84 10.62
N ASP A 80 -4.98 0.93 11.41
CA ASP A 80 -4.90 0.34 12.73
C ASP A 80 -5.94 0.97 13.68
N GLU A 81 -6.09 2.28 13.67
CA GLU A 81 -7.10 2.99 14.46
C GLU A 81 -8.53 2.55 14.07
N ILE A 82 -8.85 2.54 12.79
CA ILE A 82 -10.17 2.10 12.31
C ILE A 82 -10.39 0.61 12.63
N THR A 83 -9.35 -0.23 12.50
CA THR A 83 -9.42 -1.67 12.83
C THR A 83 -9.70 -1.90 14.32
N GLN A 84 -9.17 -1.06 15.21
CA GLN A 84 -9.48 -1.11 16.65
C GLN A 84 -10.94 -0.76 16.95
N GLN A 85 -11.54 0.13 16.15
CA GLN A 85 -12.93 0.57 16.31
C GLN A 85 -13.95 -0.28 15.53
N GLY A 86 -13.50 -0.99 14.49
CA GLY A 86 -14.31 -1.82 13.61
C GLY A 86 -14.67 -3.18 14.19
N SER A 87 -15.80 -3.75 13.75
CA SER A 87 -16.26 -5.08 14.17
C SER A 87 -16.43 -6.03 12.99
N GLY A 88 -16.23 -7.34 13.22
CA GLY A 88 -16.52 -8.37 12.23
C GLY A 88 -15.74 -8.26 10.92
N ILE A 89 -16.47 -8.14 9.80
CA ILE A 89 -15.95 -8.23 8.42
C ILE A 89 -15.06 -7.03 8.06
N GLU A 90 -15.46 -5.83 8.50
CA GLU A 90 -14.78 -4.56 8.20
C GLU A 90 -13.33 -4.59 8.69
N ARG A 91 -13.14 -5.11 9.91
CA ARG A 91 -11.83 -5.34 10.52
C ARG A 91 -10.96 -6.31 9.70
N GLY A 92 -11.58 -7.35 9.14
CA GLY A 92 -10.89 -8.32 8.29
C GLY A 92 -10.46 -7.73 6.95
N LEU A 93 -11.30 -6.90 6.34
CA LEU A 93 -11.02 -6.24 5.06
C LEU A 93 -9.90 -5.19 5.20
N ILE A 94 -9.94 -4.35 6.24
CA ILE A 94 -8.90 -3.36 6.51
C ILE A 94 -7.57 -4.06 6.80
N TRP A 95 -7.58 -5.10 7.63
CA TRP A 95 -6.38 -5.89 7.89
C TRP A 95 -5.77 -6.47 6.60
N SER A 96 -6.59 -7.03 5.71
CA SER A 96 -6.13 -7.58 4.44
C SER A 96 -5.57 -6.53 3.46
N MET A 97 -5.96 -5.27 3.62
CA MET A 97 -5.47 -4.17 2.77
C MET A 97 -4.09 -3.70 3.21
N VAL A 98 -3.78 -3.77 4.51
CA VAL A 98 -2.54 -3.23 5.09
C VAL A 98 -1.49 -4.30 5.38
N HIS A 99 -1.88 -5.54 5.72
CA HIS A 99 -1.00 -6.62 6.21
C HIS A 99 -1.11 -7.93 5.41
#